data_AF-A0A7C3M3C2-F1
#
_entry.id   AF-A0A7C3M3C2-F1
#
_cell.length_a   1.000
_cell.length_b   1.000
_cell.length_c   1.000
_cell.angle_alpha   90.00
_cell.angle_beta   90.00
_cell.angle_gamma   90.00
#
_symmetry.space_group_name_H-M   'P 1'
#
loop_
_entity.id
_entity.type
_entity.pdbx_description
1 polymer ?
#
loop_
_entity_poly.entity_id
_entity_poly.type
_entity_poly.pdbx_seq_one_letter_code
_entity_poly.pdbx_strand_id
1 'polypeptide(L)'
;MGLLRFLLRLFKRKREESEEFSSVTESEFSLPTGEFSLSVDETKSDVKKDLEKEKFEPQLQKTQDALLALISANKRYEALTSANYRLEEQKMDEKFEINKPSLELGVAAGYVGRAIKDIEFSLQRIESQMATKDWIILNVLEPLKMLLNQKFKELKEELKDLLQEKRVKVDEKEKEFLLSEKMRKILNILRERGENGISYAELSKLLGISISSLRGLLSIMCKHVKNIERFSVDKQGWVRLKQKFSAN
;
A
#
# COMPACT_ATOMS: atom_id res chain seq x y z
N MET A 1 21.44 13.98 -10.14
CA MET A 1 21.57 13.79 -8.68
C MET A 1 21.08 14.98 -7.82
N GLY A 2 20.70 16.13 -8.39
CA GLY A 2 20.30 17.32 -7.58
C GLY A 2 18.85 17.33 -7.06
N LEU A 3 17.89 16.82 -7.84
CA LEU A 3 16.46 16.96 -7.53
C LEU A 3 16.03 16.11 -6.32
N LEU A 4 16.56 14.89 -6.19
CA LEU A 4 16.25 14.00 -5.08
C LEU A 4 16.76 14.54 -3.73
N ARG A 5 17.96 15.15 -3.72
CA ARG A 5 18.51 15.81 -2.53
C ARG A 5 17.73 17.06 -2.16
N PHE A 6 17.22 17.81 -3.15
CA PHE A 6 16.39 18.98 -2.91
C PHE A 6 15.03 18.59 -2.30
N LEU A 7 14.37 17.56 -2.83
CA LEU A 7 13.11 17.05 -2.29
C LEU A 7 13.26 16.45 -0.88
N LEU A 8 14.35 15.70 -0.61
CA LEU A 8 14.67 15.21 0.74
C LEU A 8 14.90 16.35 1.73
N ARG A 9 15.50 17.47 1.29
CA ARG A 9 15.73 18.64 2.14
C ARG A 9 14.44 19.39 2.45
N LEU A 10 13.51 19.47 1.48
CA LEU A 10 12.18 20.05 1.68
C LEU A 10 11.33 19.22 2.65
N PHE A 11 11.34 17.89 2.51
CA PHE A 11 10.60 17.01 3.41
C PHE A 11 11.14 17.01 4.85
N LYS A 12 12.46 17.17 5.02
CA LYS A 12 13.05 17.23 6.36
C LYS A 12 12.68 18.53 7.08
N ARG A 13 12.68 19.66 6.37
CA ARG A 13 12.32 20.97 6.94
C ARG A 13 10.85 21.04 7.38
N LYS A 14 9.95 20.42 6.63
CA LYS A 14 8.51 20.40 6.98
C LYS A 14 8.19 19.55 8.22
N ARG A 15 9.08 18.63 8.60
CA ARG A 15 8.91 17.75 9.78
C ARG A 15 9.36 18.43 11.07
N GLU A 16 10.37 19.28 10.99
CA GLU A 16 10.87 20.08 12.11
C GLU A 16 9.88 21.20 12.49
N GLU A 17 9.18 21.80 11.50
CA GLU A 17 8.14 22.82 11.78
C GLU A 17 6.84 22.24 12.37
N SER A 18 6.58 20.92 12.21
CA SER A 18 5.38 20.27 12.79
C SER A 18 5.56 19.85 14.25
N GLU A 19 6.78 19.83 14.79
CA GLU A 19 7.04 19.48 16.20
C GLU A 19 6.93 20.70 17.15
N GLU A 20 6.98 21.94 16.63
CA GLU A 20 6.83 23.15 17.46
C GLU A 20 5.37 23.58 17.72
N PHE A 21 4.39 22.95 17.08
CA PHE A 21 2.97 23.34 17.18
C PHE A 21 2.06 22.40 17.98
N SER A 22 2.62 21.38 18.66
CA SER A 22 1.82 20.35 19.37
C SER A 22 1.53 20.63 20.85
N SER A 23 1.77 21.85 21.34
CA SER A 23 1.37 22.24 22.72
C SER A 23 0.24 23.27 22.74
N VAL A 24 -0.84 22.99 22.02
CA VAL A 24 -2.13 23.66 22.26
C VAL A 24 -3.13 22.60 22.66
N THR A 25 -3.53 22.74 23.92
CA THR A 25 -4.48 21.95 24.70
C THR A 25 -5.70 21.47 23.91
N GLU A 26 -5.88 20.15 23.85
CA GLU A 26 -7.13 19.49 23.50
C GLU A 26 -8.20 19.88 24.54
N SER A 27 -9.17 20.69 24.09
CA SER A 27 -10.45 20.84 24.77
C SER A 27 -11.45 19.90 24.11
N GLU A 28 -12.15 19.15 24.96
CA GLU A 28 -13.10 18.11 24.61
C GLU A 28 -14.20 18.65 23.69
N PHE A 29 -14.22 18.18 22.45
CA PHE A 29 -15.36 18.34 21.54
C PHE A 29 -15.83 16.96 21.09
N SER A 30 -16.67 16.35 21.91
CA SER A 30 -17.36 15.10 21.58
C SER A 30 -18.53 15.40 20.64
N LEU A 31 -18.35 15.07 19.35
CA LEU A 31 -19.45 14.99 18.39
C LEU A 31 -20.15 13.63 18.48
N PRO A 32 -21.49 13.57 18.35
CA PRO A 32 -22.22 12.32 18.36
C PRO A 32 -22.00 11.55 17.04
N THR A 33 -21.41 10.37 17.15
CA THR A 33 -21.36 9.36 16.09
C THR A 33 -22.76 8.80 15.87
N GLY A 34 -23.47 9.37 14.89
CA GLY A 34 -24.68 8.77 14.33
C GLY A 34 -24.30 7.57 13.46
N GLU A 35 -24.50 6.37 13.98
CA GLU A 35 -24.41 5.12 13.22
C GLU A 35 -25.50 5.11 12.14
N PHE A 36 -25.08 5.26 10.88
CA PHE A 36 -25.95 5.10 9.72
C PHE A 36 -25.65 3.74 9.09
N SER A 37 -26.37 2.70 9.53
CA SER A 37 -26.33 1.38 8.91
C SER A 37 -27.19 1.37 7.65
N LEU A 38 -26.55 1.41 6.48
CA LEU A 38 -27.20 1.25 5.18
C LEU A 38 -27.08 -0.22 4.76
N SER A 39 -28.09 -1.03 5.09
CA SER A 39 -28.28 -2.37 4.56
C SER A 39 -28.82 -2.27 3.13
N VAL A 40 -27.98 -2.61 2.16
CA VAL A 40 -28.38 -2.80 0.76
C VAL A 40 -28.73 -4.27 0.59
N ASP A 41 -30.02 -4.59 0.61
CA ASP A 41 -30.53 -5.88 0.14
C ASP A 41 -30.98 -5.73 -1.32
N GLU A 42 -30.26 -6.44 -2.20
CA GLU A 42 -30.69 -6.72 -3.55
C GLU A 42 -31.76 -7.82 -3.53
N THR A 43 -32.96 -7.51 -4.02
CA THR A 43 -33.81 -8.55 -4.61
C THR A 43 -34.49 -8.02 -5.87
N LYS A 44 -34.10 -8.63 -7.00
CA LYS A 44 -34.85 -8.65 -8.26
C LYS A 44 -36.23 -9.26 -8.03
N SER A 45 -37.26 -8.66 -8.63
CA SER A 45 -38.31 -9.42 -9.32
C SER A 45 -39.13 -8.49 -10.20
N ASP A 46 -39.11 -8.79 -11.49
CA ASP A 46 -40.07 -8.32 -12.48
C ASP A 46 -41.52 -8.71 -12.12
N VAL A 47 -42.45 -8.02 -12.77
CA VAL A 47 -43.77 -8.48 -13.27
C VAL A 47 -45.01 -7.73 -12.73
N LYS A 48 -45.81 -7.23 -13.70
CA LYS A 48 -47.22 -6.75 -13.70
C LYS A 48 -47.45 -5.33 -13.15
N LYS A 49 -47.74 -4.29 -13.97
CA LYS A 49 -48.95 -4.06 -14.79
C LYS A 49 -50.24 -4.49 -14.08
N ASP A 50 -50.81 -3.58 -13.30
CA ASP A 50 -52.20 -3.08 -13.35
C ASP A 50 -52.53 -2.31 -12.05
N LEU A 51 -53.51 -1.39 -12.12
CA LEU A 51 -54.07 -0.55 -11.05
C LEU A 51 -53.44 0.84 -10.82
N GLU A 52 -53.59 1.71 -11.82
CA GLU A 52 -53.84 3.13 -11.56
C GLU A 52 -55.33 3.32 -11.23
N LYS A 53 -55.61 3.78 -10.00
CA LYS A 53 -56.80 4.54 -9.52
C LYS A 53 -57.17 4.14 -8.08
N GLU A 54 -56.35 4.48 -7.08
CA GLU A 54 -56.80 4.54 -5.67
C GLU A 54 -55.75 5.14 -4.69
N LYS A 55 -55.02 6.21 -5.07
CA LYS A 55 -54.06 6.88 -4.16
C LYS A 55 -54.12 8.41 -4.14
N PHE A 56 -55.21 9.02 -4.63
CA PHE A 56 -55.26 10.47 -4.81
C PHE A 56 -55.88 11.27 -3.64
N GLU A 57 -56.59 10.63 -2.71
CA GLU A 57 -57.20 11.36 -1.57
C GLU A 57 -56.30 11.67 -0.37
N PRO A 58 -55.34 10.83 0.07
CA PRO A 58 -54.59 11.11 1.31
C PRO A 58 -53.54 12.23 1.18
N GLN A 59 -53.29 12.74 -0.04
CA GLN A 59 -52.39 13.88 -0.25
C GLN A 59 -53.10 15.22 -0.08
N LEU A 60 -54.42 15.31 -0.32
CA LEU A 60 -55.16 16.56 -0.24
C LEU A 60 -55.36 17.02 1.22
N GLN A 61 -55.53 16.08 2.15
CA GLN A 61 -55.62 16.41 3.58
C GLN A 61 -54.28 16.87 4.15
N LYS A 62 -53.17 16.26 3.74
CA LYS A 62 -51.82 16.67 4.16
C LYS A 62 -51.46 18.09 3.70
N THR A 63 -51.91 18.50 2.51
CA THR A 63 -51.66 19.86 2.02
C THR A 63 -52.53 20.90 2.74
N GLN A 64 -53.76 20.54 3.13
CA GLN A 64 -54.63 21.41 3.94
C GLN A 64 -54.07 21.62 5.35
N ASP A 65 -53.59 20.58 6.00
CA ASP A 65 -52.98 20.67 7.33
C ASP A 65 -51.69 21.51 7.30
N ALA A 66 -50.87 21.34 6.26
CA ALA A 66 -49.65 22.14 6.06
C ALA A 66 -49.97 23.63 5.84
N LEU A 67 -51.03 23.95 5.10
CA LEU A 67 -51.49 25.33 4.88
C LEU A 67 -52.00 25.96 6.18
N LEU A 68 -52.78 25.23 6.98
CA LEU A 68 -53.25 25.70 8.29
C LEU A 68 -52.08 25.97 9.25
N ALA A 69 -51.06 25.09 9.24
CA ALA A 69 -49.84 25.28 10.02
C ALA A 69 -49.09 26.56 9.61
N LEU A 70 -48.91 26.81 8.31
CA LEU A 70 -48.27 28.03 7.80
C LEU A 70 -49.04 29.31 8.16
N ILE A 71 -50.37 29.30 8.05
CA ILE A 71 -51.21 30.44 8.44
C ILE A 71 -51.05 30.71 9.94
N SER A 72 -51.00 29.67 10.77
CA SER A 72 -50.80 29.83 12.22
C SER A 72 -49.40 30.37 12.57
N ALA A 73 -48.37 29.99 11.82
CA ALA A 73 -47.01 30.48 12.01
C ALA A 73 -46.87 31.96 11.62
N ASN A 74 -47.49 32.37 10.50
CA ASN A 74 -47.49 33.77 10.09
C ASN A 74 -48.22 34.68 11.10
N LYS A 75 -49.35 34.23 11.65
CA LYS A 75 -50.05 34.97 12.72
C LYS A 75 -49.18 35.14 13.97
N ARG A 76 -48.35 34.14 14.33
CA ARG A 76 -47.40 34.26 15.44
C ARG A 76 -46.29 35.26 15.13
N TYR A 77 -45.77 35.27 13.90
CA TYR A 77 -44.77 36.25 13.47
C TYR A 77 -45.33 37.68 13.52
N GLU A 78 -46.55 37.91 13.05
CA GLU A 78 -47.23 39.22 13.13
C GLU A 78 -47.49 39.66 14.58
N ALA A 79 -47.83 38.72 15.48
CA ALA A 79 -47.98 39.01 16.90
C ALA A 79 -46.64 39.40 17.57
N LEU A 80 -45.54 38.75 17.18
CA LEU A 80 -44.20 39.07 17.70
C LEU A 80 -43.69 40.41 17.17
N THR A 81 -43.91 40.72 15.88
CA THR A 81 -43.52 42.03 15.33
C THR A 81 -44.35 43.16 15.91
N SER A 82 -45.67 42.99 16.05
CA SER A 82 -46.53 44.01 16.69
C SER A 82 -46.23 44.20 18.18
N ALA A 83 -45.78 43.17 18.90
CA ALA A 83 -45.30 43.30 20.27
C ALA A 83 -43.99 44.11 20.35
N ASN A 84 -43.07 43.93 19.39
CA ASN A 84 -41.83 44.71 19.33
C ASN A 84 -42.08 46.19 18.99
N TYR A 85 -43.02 46.50 18.08
CA TYR A 85 -43.37 47.89 17.76
C TYR A 85 -44.06 48.63 18.92
N ARG A 86 -44.72 47.93 19.85
CA ARG A 86 -45.35 48.56 21.03
C ARG A 86 -44.39 48.96 22.14
N LEU A 87 -43.14 48.49 22.09
CA LEU A 87 -42.11 48.86 23.07
C LEU A 87 -41.34 50.15 22.69
N GLU A 88 -41.53 50.70 21.49
CA GLU A 88 -40.75 51.85 21.02
C GLU A 88 -41.42 53.23 21.23
N GLU A 89 -42.65 53.32 21.76
CA GLU A 89 -43.33 54.62 21.95
C GLU A 89 -43.11 55.30 23.32
N GLN A 90 -42.25 54.78 24.19
CA GLN A 90 -41.75 55.55 25.32
C GLN A 90 -40.65 56.51 24.87
N LYS A 91 -41.08 57.72 24.50
CA LYS A 91 -40.26 58.92 24.39
C LYS A 91 -39.37 59.08 25.64
N MET A 92 -38.08 58.88 25.46
CA MET A 92 -37.05 59.44 26.33
C MET A 92 -36.38 60.56 25.56
N ASP A 93 -36.82 61.80 25.81
CA ASP A 93 -36.02 63.01 25.58
C ASP A 93 -34.90 63.09 26.64
N GLU A 94 -34.16 62.00 26.83
CA GLU A 94 -32.94 62.00 27.62
C GLU A 94 -31.84 62.59 26.74
N LYS A 95 -31.21 63.67 27.22
CA LYS A 95 -29.95 64.14 26.64
C LYS A 95 -28.98 62.98 26.67
N PHE A 96 -28.72 62.37 25.53
CA PHE A 96 -27.70 61.34 25.35
C PHE A 96 -26.34 61.93 25.73
N GLU A 97 -25.90 61.71 26.96
CA GLU A 97 -24.52 61.91 27.33
C GLU A 97 -23.70 60.82 26.64
N ILE A 98 -23.04 61.19 25.54
CA ILE A 98 -22.17 60.27 24.82
C ILE A 98 -21.02 59.89 25.74
N ASN A 99 -21.07 58.67 26.26
CA ASN A 99 -19.96 58.08 27.01
C ASN A 99 -18.76 57.91 26.07
N LYS A 100 -17.80 58.84 26.11
CA LYS A 100 -16.52 58.77 25.39
C LYS A 100 -15.87 57.37 25.36
N PRO A 101 -15.81 56.59 26.47
CA PRO A 101 -15.21 55.24 26.43
C PRO A 101 -16.00 54.25 25.56
N SER A 102 -17.33 54.38 25.47
CA SER A 102 -18.14 53.53 24.58
C SER A 102 -17.91 53.85 23.10
N LEU A 103 -17.65 55.12 22.78
CA LEU A 103 -17.30 55.55 21.42
C LEU A 103 -15.91 55.02 21.03
N GLU A 104 -14.92 55.13 21.90
CA GLU A 104 -13.58 54.57 21.69
C GLU A 104 -13.63 53.04 21.50
N LEU A 105 -14.44 52.35 22.31
CA LEU A 105 -14.68 50.91 22.16
C LEU A 105 -15.32 50.58 20.81
N GLY A 106 -16.31 51.37 20.36
CA GLY A 106 -16.95 51.19 19.05
C GLY A 106 -15.97 51.39 17.88
N VAL A 107 -15.11 52.41 17.96
CA VAL A 107 -14.06 52.65 16.96
C VAL A 107 -13.05 51.50 16.95
N ALA A 108 -12.57 51.07 18.12
CA ALA A 108 -11.66 49.94 18.23
C ALA A 108 -12.28 48.65 17.68
N ALA A 109 -13.54 48.36 18.01
CA ALA A 109 -14.29 47.23 17.46
C ALA A 109 -14.43 47.32 15.93
N GLY A 110 -14.63 48.52 15.38
CA GLY A 110 -14.65 48.76 13.93
C GLY A 110 -13.33 48.43 13.23
N TYR A 111 -12.20 48.87 13.80
CA TYR A 111 -10.87 48.52 13.28
C TYR A 111 -10.58 47.02 13.36
N VAL A 112 -10.96 46.38 14.48
CA VAL A 112 -10.82 44.93 14.64
C VAL A 112 -11.68 44.18 13.62
N GLY A 113 -12.93 44.59 13.42
CA GLY A 113 -13.81 43.99 12.42
C GLY A 113 -13.26 44.11 11.00
N ARG A 114 -12.67 45.26 10.66
CA ARG A 114 -11.98 45.44 9.37
C ARG A 114 -10.77 44.52 9.23
N ALA A 115 -9.94 44.43 10.27
CA ALA A 115 -8.75 43.57 10.27
C ALA A 115 -9.12 42.08 10.11
N ILE A 116 -10.16 41.61 10.79
CA ILE A 116 -10.67 40.24 10.64
C ILE A 116 -11.10 39.98 9.19
N LYS A 117 -11.85 40.92 8.60
CA LYS A 117 -12.28 40.80 7.21
C LYS A 117 -11.12 40.77 6.23
N ASP A 118 -10.08 41.58 6.46
CA ASP A 118 -8.86 41.59 5.63
C ASP A 118 -8.09 40.25 5.76
N ILE A 119 -8.07 39.64 6.94
CA ILE A 119 -7.50 38.30 7.17
C ILE A 119 -8.30 37.24 6.41
N GLU A 120 -9.63 37.27 6.48
CA GLU A 120 -10.50 36.34 5.74
C GLU A 120 -10.26 36.42 4.23
N PHE A 121 -10.18 37.63 3.67
CA PHE A 121 -9.86 37.81 2.25
C PHE A 121 -8.48 37.28 1.89
N SER A 122 -7.48 37.47 2.76
CA SER A 122 -6.14 36.93 2.55
C SER A 122 -6.14 35.40 2.55
N LEU A 123 -6.86 34.78 3.48
CA LEU A 123 -6.99 33.32 3.56
C LEU A 123 -7.70 32.74 2.32
N GLN A 124 -8.79 33.36 1.87
CA GLN A 124 -9.47 32.94 0.64
C GLN A 124 -8.57 33.07 -0.60
N ARG A 125 -7.76 34.12 -0.66
CA ARG A 125 -6.77 34.30 -1.72
C ARG A 125 -5.69 33.23 -1.67
N ILE A 126 -5.17 32.89 -0.49
CA ILE A 126 -4.19 31.81 -0.33
C ILE A 126 -4.81 30.48 -0.76
N GLU A 127 -6.02 30.16 -0.28
CA GLU A 127 -6.72 28.92 -0.61
C GLU A 127 -6.96 28.77 -2.12
N SER A 128 -7.39 29.83 -2.80
CA SER A 128 -7.58 29.81 -4.26
C SER A 128 -6.29 29.68 -5.07
N GLN A 129 -5.14 30.06 -4.49
CA GLN A 129 -3.83 29.91 -5.11
C GLN A 129 -3.14 28.59 -4.75
N MET A 130 -3.62 27.89 -3.72
CA MET A 130 -3.10 26.59 -3.35
C MET A 130 -3.49 25.55 -4.40
N ALA A 131 -2.53 24.69 -4.74
CA ALA A 131 -2.79 23.56 -5.60
C ALA A 131 -3.84 22.65 -4.93
N THR A 132 -4.98 22.47 -5.59
CA THR A 132 -6.01 21.56 -5.11
C THR A 132 -5.47 20.13 -5.09
N LYS A 133 -6.06 19.30 -4.23
CA LYS A 133 -5.75 17.87 -4.18
C LYS A 133 -5.84 17.22 -5.57
N ASP A 134 -6.86 17.59 -6.34
CA ASP A 134 -7.08 17.08 -7.69
C ASP A 134 -6.01 17.54 -8.67
N TRP A 135 -5.59 18.81 -8.59
CA TRP A 135 -4.49 19.32 -9.41
C TRP A 135 -3.19 18.55 -9.13
N ILE A 136 -2.88 18.26 -7.86
CA ILE A 136 -1.69 17.48 -7.47
C ILE A 136 -1.79 16.04 -7.96
N ILE A 137 -2.96 15.40 -7.85
CA ILE A 137 -3.16 14.03 -8.30
C ILE A 137 -2.90 13.92 -9.81
N LEU A 138 -3.49 14.81 -10.60
CA LEU A 138 -3.38 14.77 -12.05
C LEU A 138 -1.99 15.16 -12.55
N ASN A 139 -1.39 16.22 -12.00
CA ASN A 139 -0.15 16.78 -12.56
C ASN A 139 1.12 16.22 -11.93
N VAL A 140 1.05 15.67 -10.72
CA VAL A 140 2.24 15.19 -10.00
C VAL A 140 2.16 13.67 -9.81
N LEU A 141 1.05 13.17 -9.28
CA LEU A 141 0.96 11.76 -8.87
C LEU A 141 0.90 10.81 -10.06
N GLU A 142 0.09 11.12 -11.08
CA GLU A 142 -0.04 10.27 -12.28
C GLU A 142 1.26 10.19 -13.10
N PRO A 143 1.93 11.31 -13.46
CA PRO A 143 3.20 11.24 -14.16
C PRO A 143 4.29 10.51 -13.36
N LEU A 144 4.33 10.70 -12.04
CA LEU A 144 5.27 9.96 -11.18
C LEU A 144 5.00 8.47 -11.21
N LYS A 145 3.74 8.04 -11.15
CA LYS A 145 3.37 6.62 -11.26
C LYS A 145 3.78 6.04 -12.61
N MET A 146 3.56 6.77 -13.70
CA MET A 146 3.98 6.33 -15.04
C MET A 146 5.49 6.17 -15.14
N LEU A 147 6.26 7.16 -14.69
CA LEU A 147 7.73 7.10 -14.68
C LEU A 147 8.25 5.95 -13.82
N LEU A 148 7.66 5.75 -12.64
CA LEU A 148 8.04 4.68 -11.73
C LEU A 148 7.77 3.31 -12.36
N ASN A 149 6.60 3.12 -12.96
CA ASN A 149 6.24 1.87 -13.65
C ASN A 149 7.16 1.59 -14.84
N GLN A 150 7.54 2.61 -15.60
CA GLN A 150 8.49 2.48 -16.70
C GLN A 150 9.86 2.01 -16.19
N LYS A 151 10.39 2.64 -15.13
CA LYS A 151 11.66 2.25 -14.52
C LYS A 151 11.64 0.85 -13.94
N PHE A 152 10.53 0.45 -13.30
CA PHE A 152 10.36 -0.92 -12.83
C PHE A 152 10.32 -1.94 -13.97
N LYS A 153 9.74 -1.59 -15.12
CA LYS A 153 9.72 -2.47 -16.30
C LYS A 153 11.11 -2.64 -16.90
N GLU A 154 11.86 -1.54 -17.05
CA GLU A 154 13.26 -1.56 -17.51
C GLU A 154 14.13 -2.45 -16.60
N LEU A 155 14.06 -2.23 -15.29
CA LEU A 155 14.78 -3.07 -14.31
C LEU A 155 14.40 -4.55 -14.39
N LYS A 156 13.11 -4.87 -14.61
CA LYS A 156 12.65 -6.26 -14.73
C LYS A 156 13.23 -6.95 -15.95
N GLU A 157 13.30 -6.28 -17.09
CA GLU A 157 13.90 -6.86 -18.30
C GLU A 157 15.42 -7.02 -18.14
N GLU A 158 16.14 -6.03 -17.59
CA GLU A 158 17.57 -6.16 -17.29
C GLU A 158 17.87 -7.36 -16.38
N LEU A 159 17.04 -7.56 -15.34
CA LEU A 159 17.21 -8.66 -14.40
C LEU A 159 16.92 -10.02 -15.08
N LYS A 160 15.97 -10.05 -16.01
CA LYS A 160 15.65 -11.24 -16.80
C LYS A 160 16.80 -11.60 -17.74
N ASP A 161 17.40 -10.63 -18.40
CA ASP A 161 18.56 -10.82 -19.28
C ASP A 161 19.76 -11.35 -18.48
N LEU A 162 20.05 -10.77 -17.31
CA LEU A 162 21.09 -11.26 -16.41
C LEU A 162 20.83 -12.69 -15.90
N LEU A 163 19.57 -13.05 -15.65
CA LEU A 163 19.20 -14.41 -15.25
C LEU A 163 19.34 -15.40 -16.40
N GLN A 164 18.98 -15.02 -17.63
CA GLN A 164 19.20 -15.86 -18.80
C GLN A 164 20.69 -16.07 -19.05
N GLU A 165 21.50 -15.01 -18.99
CA GLU A 165 22.95 -15.09 -19.13
C GLU A 165 23.58 -15.98 -18.05
N LYS A 166 23.11 -15.87 -16.80
CA LYS A 166 23.57 -16.74 -15.71
C LYS A 166 23.12 -18.20 -15.89
N ARG A 167 21.90 -18.46 -16.37
CA ARG A 167 21.43 -19.84 -16.63
C ARG A 167 22.27 -20.51 -17.70
N VAL A 168 22.58 -19.83 -18.80
CA VAL A 168 23.46 -20.34 -19.86
C VAL A 168 24.85 -20.66 -19.30
N LYS A 169 25.41 -19.81 -18.43
CA LYS A 169 26.71 -20.04 -17.78
C LYS A 169 26.68 -21.16 -16.73
N VAL A 170 25.54 -21.49 -16.15
CA VAL A 170 25.38 -22.60 -15.20
C VAL A 170 25.26 -23.92 -15.96
N ASP A 171 24.49 -23.97 -17.06
CA ASP A 171 24.32 -25.19 -17.85
C ASP A 171 25.63 -25.67 -18.53
N GLU A 172 26.55 -24.74 -18.86
CA GLU A 172 27.89 -25.09 -19.35
C GLU A 172 28.82 -25.58 -18.25
N LYS A 173 28.71 -25.03 -17.03
CA LYS A 173 29.52 -25.44 -15.87
C LYS A 173 29.01 -26.69 -15.17
N GLU A 174 27.72 -27.01 -15.28
CA GLU A 174 27.14 -28.24 -14.74
C GLU A 174 27.57 -29.50 -15.53
N LYS A 175 28.01 -29.35 -16.78
CA LYS A 175 28.57 -30.46 -17.56
C LYS A 175 30.00 -30.84 -17.15
N GLU A 176 30.69 -29.96 -16.44
CA GLU A 176 31.97 -30.26 -15.79
C GLU A 176 31.75 -30.39 -14.28
N PHE A 177 31.09 -31.47 -13.87
CA PHE A 177 31.10 -31.84 -12.45
C PHE A 177 32.57 -32.01 -12.04
N LEU A 178 33.11 -31.02 -11.31
CA LEU A 178 34.48 -31.00 -10.84
C LEU A 178 34.65 -32.17 -9.87
N LEU A 179 35.06 -33.32 -10.42
CA LEU A 179 35.36 -34.51 -9.66
C LEU A 179 36.34 -34.12 -8.55
N SER A 180 35.93 -34.33 -7.30
CA SER A 180 36.80 -34.19 -6.14
C SER A 180 38.08 -35.01 -6.36
N GLU A 181 39.22 -34.56 -5.85
CA GLU A 181 40.50 -35.25 -6.01
C GLU A 181 40.43 -36.73 -5.61
N LYS A 182 39.66 -37.05 -4.57
CA LYS A 182 39.42 -38.44 -4.12
C LYS A 182 38.67 -39.27 -5.16
N MET A 183 37.68 -38.67 -5.83
CA MET A 183 36.92 -39.32 -6.90
C MET A 183 37.79 -39.57 -8.13
N ARG A 184 38.68 -38.62 -8.48
CA ARG A 184 39.67 -38.81 -9.56
C ARG A 184 40.64 -39.95 -9.25
N LYS A 185 41.15 -40.02 -8.02
CA LYS A 185 42.02 -41.13 -7.57
C LYS A 185 41.32 -42.48 -7.70
N ILE A 186 40.05 -42.59 -7.28
CA ILE A 186 39.25 -43.81 -7.46
C ILE A 186 39.17 -44.21 -8.93
N LEU A 187 38.88 -43.26 -9.83
CA LEU A 187 38.80 -43.55 -11.25
C LEU A 187 40.13 -44.02 -11.83
N ASN A 188 41.25 -43.45 -11.40
CA ASN A 188 42.57 -43.89 -11.84
C ASN A 188 42.88 -45.32 -11.37
N ILE A 189 42.63 -45.63 -10.09
CA ILE A 189 42.80 -46.99 -9.54
C ILE A 189 41.92 -48.00 -10.29
N LEU A 190 40.68 -47.65 -10.58
CA LEU A 190 39.77 -48.51 -11.32
C LEU A 190 40.18 -48.68 -12.79
N ARG A 191 40.78 -47.66 -13.43
CA ARG A 191 41.34 -47.78 -14.78
C ARG A 191 42.57 -48.68 -14.82
N GLU A 192 43.45 -48.58 -13.83
CA GLU A 192 44.65 -49.41 -13.72
C GLU A 192 44.30 -50.89 -13.48
N ARG A 193 43.30 -51.18 -12.64
CA ARG A 193 42.82 -52.54 -12.35
C ARG A 193 41.92 -53.12 -13.43
N GLY A 194 41.30 -52.26 -14.25
CA GLY A 194 40.42 -52.65 -15.36
C GLY A 194 39.19 -53.43 -14.90
N GLU A 195 38.90 -54.53 -15.58
CA GLU A 195 37.70 -55.36 -15.40
C GLU A 195 37.74 -56.25 -14.15
N ASN A 196 38.93 -56.50 -13.62
CA ASN A 196 39.12 -57.41 -12.48
C ASN A 196 38.46 -56.89 -11.19
N GLY A 197 38.01 -55.63 -11.18
CA GLY A 197 37.34 -55.01 -10.05
C GLY A 197 38.25 -54.88 -8.83
N ILE A 198 37.77 -54.17 -7.82
CA ILE A 198 38.48 -54.01 -6.54
C ILE A 198 37.51 -54.15 -5.37
N SER A 199 37.94 -54.86 -4.34
CA SER A 199 37.15 -55.01 -3.11
C SER A 199 37.09 -53.68 -2.35
N TYR A 200 36.00 -53.44 -1.61
CA TYR A 200 35.85 -52.21 -0.82
C TYR A 200 36.94 -52.09 0.24
N ALA A 201 37.38 -53.21 0.83
CA ALA A 201 38.42 -53.23 1.84
C ALA A 201 39.77 -52.79 1.24
N GLU A 202 40.13 -53.28 0.06
CA GLU A 202 41.37 -52.90 -0.61
C GLU A 202 41.34 -51.44 -1.08
N LEU A 203 40.23 -51.01 -1.70
CA LEU A 203 40.05 -49.63 -2.14
C LEU A 203 40.08 -48.64 -0.98
N SER A 204 39.51 -49.01 0.18
CA SER A 204 39.53 -48.19 1.40
C SER A 204 40.95 -48.00 1.95
N LYS A 205 41.80 -49.05 1.88
CA LYS A 205 43.20 -49.00 2.32
C LYS A 205 44.03 -48.10 1.41
N LEU A 206 43.86 -48.22 0.09
CA LEU A 206 44.59 -47.40 -0.88
C LEU A 206 44.27 -45.90 -0.78
N LEU A 207 43.03 -45.55 -0.41
CA LEU A 207 42.60 -44.17 -0.29
C LEU A 207 42.78 -43.58 1.11
N GLY A 208 43.02 -44.42 2.13
CA GLY A 208 43.07 -44.01 3.54
C GLY A 208 41.72 -43.53 4.07
N ILE A 209 40.61 -44.16 3.66
CA ILE A 209 39.24 -43.75 4.03
C ILE A 209 38.51 -44.95 4.65
N SER A 210 37.56 -44.71 5.56
CA SER A 210 36.71 -45.78 6.10
C SER A 210 35.81 -46.40 5.02
N ILE A 211 35.43 -47.68 5.21
CA ILE A 211 34.55 -48.40 4.27
C ILE A 211 33.17 -47.74 4.18
N SER A 212 32.63 -47.23 5.29
CA SER A 212 31.35 -46.51 5.31
C SER A 212 31.40 -45.22 4.50
N SER A 213 32.45 -44.41 4.65
CA SER A 213 32.64 -43.19 3.87
C SER A 213 32.87 -43.49 2.38
N LEU A 214 33.60 -44.56 2.06
CA LEU A 214 33.78 -45.01 0.69
C LEU A 214 32.46 -45.40 0.03
N ARG A 215 31.56 -46.09 0.73
CA ARG A 215 30.22 -46.43 0.21
C ARG A 215 29.41 -45.20 -0.14
N GLY A 216 29.42 -44.18 0.73
CA GLY A 216 28.76 -42.90 0.46
C GLY A 216 29.32 -42.21 -0.77
N LEU A 217 30.65 -42.13 -0.85
CA LEU A 217 31.35 -41.53 -1.99
C LEU A 217 31.06 -42.26 -3.31
N LEU A 218 31.10 -43.59 -3.31
CA LEU A 218 30.76 -44.41 -4.48
C LEU A 218 29.29 -44.24 -4.88
N SER A 219 28.38 -44.06 -3.92
CA SER A 219 26.97 -43.82 -4.23
C SER A 219 26.75 -42.48 -4.93
N ILE A 220 27.52 -41.46 -4.54
CA ILE A 220 27.54 -40.16 -5.24
C ILE A 220 28.18 -40.35 -6.62
N MET A 221 29.33 -41.01 -6.70
CA MET A 221 30.01 -41.25 -7.97
C MET A 221 29.17 -42.06 -8.97
N CYS A 222 28.41 -43.06 -8.56
CA CYS A 222 27.51 -43.79 -9.46
C CYS A 222 26.40 -42.91 -10.06
N LYS A 223 25.95 -41.85 -9.36
CA LYS A 223 24.95 -40.91 -9.89
C LYS A 223 25.54 -40.01 -10.98
N HIS A 224 26.79 -39.60 -10.81
CA HIS A 224 27.46 -38.66 -11.72
C HIS A 224 28.28 -39.35 -12.83
N VAL A 225 28.84 -40.52 -12.56
CA VAL A 225 29.68 -41.30 -13.46
C VAL A 225 28.95 -42.59 -13.83
N LYS A 226 28.30 -42.59 -15.00
CA LYS A 226 27.49 -43.72 -15.51
C LYS A 226 28.27 -45.03 -15.75
N ASN A 227 29.60 -45.00 -15.63
CA ASN A 227 30.48 -46.12 -15.97
C ASN A 227 30.94 -46.92 -14.75
N ILE A 228 30.41 -46.69 -13.54
CA ILE A 228 30.82 -47.44 -12.35
C ILE A 228 29.74 -48.44 -11.96
N GLU A 229 30.12 -49.71 -11.86
CA GLU A 229 29.25 -50.80 -11.42
C GLU A 229 29.67 -51.30 -10.04
N ARG A 230 28.69 -51.52 -9.18
CA ARG A 230 28.85 -52.10 -7.84
C ARG A 230 28.26 -53.49 -7.85
N PHE A 231 28.99 -54.48 -7.38
CA PHE A 231 28.55 -55.87 -7.29
C PHE A 231 29.02 -56.48 -5.98
N SER A 232 28.50 -57.67 -5.64
CA SER A 232 28.91 -58.39 -4.43
C SER A 232 29.41 -59.78 -4.78
N VAL A 233 30.56 -60.14 -4.20
CA VAL A 233 31.18 -61.47 -4.30
C VAL A 233 31.47 -61.91 -2.88
N ASP A 234 31.01 -63.11 -2.50
CA ASP A 234 31.24 -63.69 -1.17
C ASP A 234 30.85 -62.78 0.00
N LYS A 235 29.71 -62.09 -0.13
CA LYS A 235 29.19 -61.09 0.85
C LYS A 235 30.08 -59.86 1.02
N GLN A 236 31.14 -59.72 0.22
CA GLN A 236 31.96 -58.52 0.15
C GLN A 236 31.50 -57.64 -1.00
N GLY A 237 31.63 -56.31 -0.82
CA GLY A 237 31.32 -55.34 -1.85
C GLY A 237 32.51 -55.11 -2.77
N TRP A 238 32.25 -55.06 -4.08
CA TRP A 238 33.23 -54.83 -5.13
C TRP A 238 32.78 -53.70 -6.06
N VAL A 239 33.76 -53.01 -6.64
CA VAL A 239 33.55 -51.96 -7.66
C VAL A 239 34.35 -52.30 -8.90
N ARG A 240 33.75 -52.12 -10.08
CA ARG A 240 34.46 -52.15 -11.36
C ARG A 240 33.98 -51.03 -12.28
N LEU A 241 34.78 -50.71 -13.30
CA LEU A 241 34.30 -49.89 -14.40
C LEU A 241 33.49 -50.77 -15.35
N LYS A 242 32.29 -50.33 -15.71
CA LYS A 242 31.47 -50.94 -16.74
C LYS A 242 32.26 -50.81 -18.04
N GLN A 243 32.67 -51.94 -18.61
CA GLN A 243 33.25 -51.99 -19.94
C GLN A 243 32.24 -51.30 -20.86
N LYS A 244 32.65 -50.22 -21.53
CA LYS A 244 31.85 -49.75 -22.65
C LYS A 244 31.88 -50.91 -23.63
N PHE A 245 30.76 -51.62 -23.77
CA PHE A 245 30.54 -52.48 -24.92
C PHE A 245 30.76 -51.58 -26.14
N SER A 246 31.94 -51.70 -26.75
CA SER A 246 32.15 -51.31 -28.13
C SER A 246 31.34 -52.32 -28.95
N ALA A 247 30.05 -52.07 -29.07
CA ALA A 247 29.18 -52.74 -30.02
C ALA A 247 28.59 -51.64 -30.90
N ASN A 248 29.23 -51.52 -32.09
CA ASN A 248 28.78 -50.97 -33.37
C ASN A 248 27.85 -49.76 -33.36
#